data_AF-A0A356X7J6-F1
#
_entry.id   AF-A0A356X7J6-F1
#
_cell.length_a   1.000
_cell.length_b   1.000
_cell.length_c   1.000
_cell.angle_alpha   90.00
_cell.angle_beta   90.00
_cell.angle_gamma   90.00
#
_symmetry.space_group_name_H-M   'P 1'
#
loop_
_entity.id
_entity.type
_entity.pdbx_description
1 polymer ?
#
loop_
_entity_poly.entity_id
_entity_poly.type
_entity_poly.pdbx_seq_one_letter_code
_entity_poly.pdbx_strand_id
1 'polypeptide(L)'
;KVMEAFMYRFHPQWELVKKWIEEGEIGEVNTIQSVFTYFNDDPDDIRNKEGIGGGGLMDIGCYCISASRYIFGDEPIEVLGEIELDPEFGVDRLASGILKFPNGTASFICGTQTSPEQHLQVFGTKGIIEMDIPFNPLENVATVRLKKEGKVEKEKETQANHYTLQGDAFSKAILEDTPVPTPLEDAVANMRIIEALLEK
;
A
#
# COMPACT_ATOMS: atom_id res chain seq x y z
N LYS A 1 23.81 -6.11 -1.52
CA LYS A 1 22.56 -5.71 -0.83
C LYS A 1 21.41 -5.88 -1.81
N VAL A 2 20.23 -6.28 -1.36
CA VAL A 2 19.02 -6.48 -2.18
C VAL A 2 17.88 -5.75 -1.50
N MET A 3 17.09 -5.00 -2.26
CA MET A 3 16.00 -4.16 -1.76
C MET A 3 14.83 -4.21 -2.74
N GLU A 4 13.61 -4.39 -2.25
CA GLU A 4 12.41 -4.28 -3.08
C GLU A 4 12.06 -2.81 -3.32
N ALA A 5 11.67 -2.49 -4.56
CA ALA A 5 11.48 -1.13 -5.04
C ALA A 5 10.12 -0.51 -4.67
N PHE A 6 9.64 -0.65 -3.43
CA PHE A 6 8.47 0.09 -2.93
C PHE A 6 8.77 1.58 -2.72
N MET A 7 8.73 2.35 -3.81
CA MET A 7 9.10 3.77 -3.85
C MET A 7 8.21 4.64 -2.97
N TYR A 8 6.93 4.29 -2.85
CA TYR A 8 5.96 5.07 -2.10
C TYR A 8 6.42 5.32 -0.65
N ARG A 9 7.10 4.36 -0.01
CA ARG A 9 7.59 4.46 1.38
C ARG A 9 8.59 5.59 1.60
N PHE A 10 9.21 6.08 0.52
CA PHE A 10 10.19 7.16 0.57
C PHE A 10 9.55 8.53 0.35
N HIS A 11 8.25 8.61 0.05
CA HIS A 11 7.56 9.90 -0.04
C HIS A 11 7.27 10.45 1.37
N PRO A 12 7.58 11.73 1.66
CA PRO A 12 7.44 12.33 3.00
C PRO A 12 6.01 12.33 3.55
N GLN A 13 4.99 12.11 2.71
CA GLN A 13 3.62 11.88 3.16
C GLN A 13 3.52 10.70 4.14
N TRP A 14 4.31 9.65 3.95
CA TRP A 14 4.27 8.45 4.80
C TRP A 14 4.97 8.67 6.13
N GLU A 15 6.04 9.45 6.15
CA GLU A 15 6.66 9.93 7.40
C GLU A 15 5.69 10.81 8.19
N LEU A 16 4.94 11.67 7.51
CA LEU A 16 3.92 12.50 8.15
C LEU A 16 2.79 11.66 8.77
N VAL A 17 2.31 10.63 8.08
CA VAL A 17 1.30 9.70 8.60
C VAL A 17 1.82 9.00 9.86
N LYS A 18 3.01 8.39 9.81
CA LYS A 18 3.64 7.75 10.97
C LYS A 18 3.82 8.73 12.12
N LYS A 19 4.30 9.94 11.84
CA LYS A 19 4.46 11.00 12.83
C LYS A 19 3.14 11.34 13.53
N TRP A 20 2.04 11.54 12.79
CA TRP A 20 0.75 11.84 13.40
C TRP A 20 0.20 10.68 14.24
N ILE A 21 0.47 9.44 13.84
CA ILE A 21 0.14 8.26 14.65
C ILE A 21 0.96 8.24 15.94
N GLU A 22 2.27 8.44 15.85
CA GLU A 22 3.20 8.45 16.99
C GLU A 22 2.94 9.62 17.96
N GLU A 23 2.55 10.78 17.46
CA GLU A 23 2.10 11.93 18.25
C GLU A 23 0.73 11.70 18.92
N GLY A 24 0.06 10.59 18.62
CA GLY A 24 -1.23 10.21 19.21
C GLY A 24 -2.40 11.04 18.69
N GLU A 25 -2.26 11.71 17.55
CA GLU A 25 -3.27 12.62 16.99
C GLU A 25 -4.58 11.91 16.66
N ILE A 26 -4.53 10.63 16.29
CA ILE A 26 -5.71 9.79 16.06
C ILE A 26 -5.96 8.75 17.16
N GLY A 27 -5.20 8.77 18.26
CA GLY A 27 -5.27 7.74 19.30
C GLY A 27 -4.73 6.39 18.84
N GLU A 28 -5.33 5.31 19.33
CA GLU A 28 -4.96 3.94 18.94
C GLU A 28 -5.52 3.63 17.55
N VAL A 29 -4.70 3.04 16.66
CA VAL A 29 -5.12 2.66 15.31
C VAL A 29 -5.99 1.40 15.39
N ASN A 30 -7.22 1.49 14.88
CA ASN A 30 -8.18 0.37 14.87
C ASN A 30 -8.20 -0.37 13.54
N THR A 31 -8.33 0.40 12.44
CA THR A 31 -8.40 -0.20 11.10
C THR A 31 -7.81 0.70 10.02
N ILE A 32 -7.35 0.08 8.95
CA ILE A 32 -6.93 0.74 7.72
C ILE A 32 -7.91 0.34 6.62
N GLN A 33 -8.26 1.28 5.74
CA GLN A 33 -8.98 0.98 4.50
C GLN A 33 -8.17 1.51 3.33
N SER A 34 -7.97 0.70 2.30
CA SER A 34 -7.24 1.11 1.10
C SER A 34 -7.95 0.70 -0.18
N VAL A 35 -7.83 1.52 -1.22
CA VAL A 35 -8.32 1.23 -2.56
C VAL A 35 -7.20 1.55 -3.53
N PHE A 36 -6.96 0.66 -4.48
CA PHE A 36 -6.12 0.94 -5.64
C PHE A 36 -6.70 0.25 -6.86
N THR A 37 -7.31 1.04 -7.75
CA THR A 37 -7.91 0.54 -8.98
C THR A 37 -7.50 1.36 -10.20
N TYR A 38 -7.51 0.71 -11.35
CA TYR A 38 -7.44 1.33 -12.67
C TYR A 38 -8.15 0.45 -13.69
N PHE A 39 -8.28 0.93 -14.93
CA PHE A 39 -8.88 0.17 -16.04
C PHE A 39 -7.84 -0.11 -17.13
N ASN A 40 -7.60 -1.40 -17.41
CA ASN A 40 -6.76 -1.92 -18.47
C ASN A 40 -7.28 -3.29 -18.95
N ASP A 41 -7.77 -3.33 -20.17
CA ASP A 41 -8.21 -4.55 -20.86
C ASP A 41 -7.30 -4.90 -22.05
N ASP A 42 -6.10 -4.32 -22.14
CA ASP A 42 -5.15 -4.61 -23.21
C ASP A 42 -4.54 -6.02 -23.04
N PRO A 43 -4.83 -6.99 -23.95
CA PRO A 43 -4.29 -8.34 -23.86
C PRO A 43 -2.76 -8.41 -24.02
N ASP A 44 -2.14 -7.37 -24.60
CA ASP A 44 -0.68 -7.32 -24.79
C ASP A 44 0.07 -6.82 -23.54
N ASP A 45 -0.63 -6.24 -22.56
CA ASP A 45 -0.03 -5.80 -21.29
C ASP A 45 0.46 -7.01 -20.47
N ILE A 46 1.62 -6.87 -19.83
CA ILE A 46 2.22 -7.93 -19.00
C ILE A 46 1.33 -8.32 -17.81
N ARG A 47 0.51 -7.39 -17.32
CA ARG A 47 -0.39 -7.61 -16.18
C ARG A 47 -1.55 -8.54 -16.53
N ASN A 48 -1.88 -8.66 -17.81
CA ASN A 48 -2.94 -9.54 -18.30
C ASN A 48 -2.40 -10.90 -18.77
N LYS A 49 -1.17 -11.28 -18.36
CA LYS A 49 -0.51 -12.53 -18.75
C LYS A 49 -0.26 -13.44 -17.55
N GLU A 50 -1.08 -14.47 -17.41
CA GLU A 50 -0.99 -15.46 -16.31
C GLU A 50 0.40 -16.10 -16.19
N GLY A 51 0.98 -16.55 -17.30
CA GLY A 51 2.24 -17.31 -17.31
C GLY A 51 3.49 -16.55 -16.85
N ILE A 52 3.40 -15.25 -16.57
CA ILE A 52 4.51 -14.42 -16.07
C ILE A 52 4.18 -13.70 -14.75
N GLY A 53 3.11 -14.11 -14.06
CA GLY A 53 2.72 -13.53 -12.76
C GLY A 53 1.90 -12.24 -12.88
N GLY A 54 1.09 -12.11 -13.94
CA GLY A 54 0.10 -11.04 -14.06
C GLY A 54 -0.98 -11.08 -12.97
N GLY A 55 -1.90 -10.11 -13.01
CA GLY A 55 -2.99 -9.96 -12.06
C GLY A 55 -2.90 -8.71 -11.19
N GLY A 56 -4.05 -8.28 -10.66
CA GLY A 56 -4.19 -7.09 -9.84
C GLY A 56 -3.51 -7.19 -8.48
N LEU A 57 -3.55 -8.35 -7.83
CA LEU A 57 -2.91 -8.59 -6.54
C LEU A 57 -1.39 -8.43 -6.64
N MET A 58 -0.79 -8.96 -7.71
CA MET A 58 0.65 -8.86 -7.98
C MET A 58 1.07 -7.43 -8.33
N ASP A 59 0.28 -6.72 -9.13
CA ASP A 59 0.63 -5.37 -9.61
C ASP A 59 0.34 -4.25 -8.60
N ILE A 60 -0.90 -4.16 -8.10
CA ILE A 60 -1.36 -3.02 -7.27
C ILE A 60 -1.87 -3.44 -5.88
N GLY A 61 -2.39 -4.66 -5.73
CA GLY A 61 -2.82 -5.18 -4.41
C GLY A 61 -1.65 -5.27 -3.43
N CYS A 62 -0.45 -5.56 -3.93
CA CYS A 62 0.79 -5.60 -3.17
C CYS A 62 1.09 -4.28 -2.43
N TYR A 63 0.64 -3.12 -2.96
CA TYR A 63 0.78 -1.81 -2.30
C TYR A 63 -0.15 -1.67 -1.09
N CYS A 64 -1.41 -2.09 -1.23
CA CYS A 64 -2.40 -2.06 -0.15
C CYS A 64 -1.96 -2.96 1.03
N ILE A 65 -1.48 -4.17 0.72
CA ILE A 65 -0.93 -5.11 1.70
C ILE A 65 0.30 -4.52 2.37
N SER A 66 1.25 -4.02 1.57
CA SER A 66 2.48 -3.44 2.07
C SER A 66 2.23 -2.21 2.95
N ALA A 67 1.30 -1.33 2.59
CA ALA A 67 0.98 -0.13 3.36
C ALA A 67 0.38 -0.47 4.72
N SER A 68 -0.48 -1.49 4.75
CA SER A 68 -1.08 -1.98 5.98
C SER A 68 -0.02 -2.47 6.96
N ARG A 69 0.92 -3.30 6.48
CA ARG A 69 2.07 -3.77 7.26
C ARG A 69 2.96 -2.62 7.73
N TYR A 70 3.22 -1.63 6.87
CA TYR A 70 4.04 -0.47 7.21
C TYR A 70 3.44 0.41 8.32
N ILE A 71 2.12 0.64 8.26
CA ILE A 71 1.41 1.46 9.25
C ILE A 71 1.33 0.74 10.60
N PHE A 72 0.89 -0.52 10.61
CA PHE A 72 0.81 -1.32 11.84
C PHE A 72 2.19 -1.68 12.41
N GLY A 73 3.21 -1.79 11.55
CA GLY A 73 4.55 -2.22 11.94
C GLY A 73 4.62 -3.68 12.36
N ASP A 74 3.73 -4.52 11.83
CA ASP A 74 3.57 -5.93 12.20
C ASP A 74 3.09 -6.75 10.99
N GLU A 75 3.03 -8.07 11.14
CA GLU A 75 2.50 -9.01 10.15
C GLU A 75 1.05 -9.39 10.45
N PRO A 76 0.22 -9.64 9.42
CA PRO A 76 -1.12 -10.15 9.66
C PRO A 76 -1.07 -11.60 10.15
N ILE A 77 -1.95 -11.92 11.10
CA ILE A 77 -2.14 -13.25 11.67
C ILE A 77 -3.26 -14.04 10.97
N GLU A 78 -4.10 -13.38 10.18
CA GLU A 78 -5.21 -13.99 9.46
C GLU A 78 -5.52 -13.16 8.21
N VAL A 79 -5.89 -13.84 7.12
CA VAL A 79 -6.16 -13.22 5.83
C VAL A 79 -7.44 -13.81 5.23
N LEU A 80 -8.34 -12.93 4.81
CA LEU A 80 -9.55 -13.29 4.08
C LEU A 80 -9.67 -12.45 2.83
N GLY A 81 -10.19 -13.02 1.75
CA GLY A 81 -10.48 -12.26 0.54
C GLY A 81 -11.35 -13.03 -0.43
N GLU A 82 -11.85 -12.28 -1.42
CA GLU A 82 -12.59 -12.73 -2.59
C GLU A 82 -11.84 -12.23 -3.81
N ILE A 83 -11.64 -13.10 -4.80
CA ILE A 83 -10.90 -12.80 -6.02
C ILE A 83 -11.78 -13.14 -7.22
N GLU A 84 -11.91 -12.17 -8.12
CA GLU A 84 -12.55 -12.35 -9.41
C GLU A 84 -11.49 -12.41 -10.50
N LEU A 85 -11.43 -13.55 -11.20
CA LEU A 85 -10.58 -13.74 -12.35
C LEU A 85 -11.24 -13.18 -13.61
N ASP A 86 -10.43 -12.60 -14.49
CA ASP A 86 -10.85 -12.36 -15.85
C ASP A 86 -10.98 -13.70 -16.60
N PRO A 87 -12.14 -13.99 -17.22
CA PRO A 87 -12.37 -15.28 -17.88
C PRO A 87 -11.56 -15.47 -19.17
N GLU A 88 -11.07 -14.40 -19.80
CA GLU A 88 -10.24 -14.46 -21.00
C GLU A 88 -8.75 -14.50 -20.65
N PHE A 89 -8.31 -13.68 -19.68
CA PHE A 89 -6.89 -13.55 -19.33
C PHE A 89 -6.40 -14.54 -18.27
N GLY A 90 -7.30 -15.12 -17.47
CA GLY A 90 -6.96 -16.08 -16.42
C GLY A 90 -6.24 -15.48 -15.20
N VAL A 91 -6.16 -14.15 -15.11
CA VAL A 91 -5.55 -13.42 -13.98
C VAL A 91 -6.62 -12.69 -13.17
N ASP A 92 -6.32 -12.34 -11.92
CA ASP A 92 -7.26 -11.58 -11.11
C ASP A 92 -7.44 -10.15 -11.63
N ARG A 93 -8.70 -9.75 -11.80
CA ARG A 93 -9.08 -8.39 -12.23
C ARG A 93 -9.70 -7.54 -11.13
N LEU A 94 -10.18 -8.19 -10.07
CA LEU A 94 -10.68 -7.56 -8.86
C LEU A 94 -10.40 -8.48 -7.67
N ALA A 95 -9.82 -7.92 -6.61
CA ALA A 95 -9.69 -8.60 -5.33
C ALA A 95 -10.12 -7.67 -4.21
N SER A 96 -10.82 -8.23 -3.24
CA SER A 96 -11.15 -7.57 -1.97
C SER A 96 -10.65 -8.41 -0.82
N GLY A 97 -9.98 -7.81 0.16
CA GLY A 97 -9.39 -8.54 1.26
C GLY A 97 -9.47 -7.86 2.62
N ILE A 98 -9.37 -8.66 3.67
CA ILE A 98 -9.24 -8.26 5.07
C ILE A 98 -8.00 -8.95 5.65
N LEU A 99 -7.11 -8.15 6.21
CA LEU A 99 -5.91 -8.56 6.92
C LEU A 99 -6.12 -8.28 8.41
N LYS A 100 -5.96 -9.29 9.26
CA LYS A 100 -6.03 -9.12 10.71
C LYS A 100 -4.63 -9.05 11.28
N PHE A 101 -4.33 -8.00 12.02
CA PHE A 101 -3.09 -7.80 12.76
C PHE A 101 -3.32 -8.03 14.26
N PRO A 102 -2.26 -8.15 15.09
CA PRO A 102 -2.42 -8.27 16.54
C PRO A 102 -3.19 -7.10 17.18
N ASN A 103 -3.05 -5.89 16.62
CA ASN A 103 -3.60 -4.66 17.19
C ASN A 103 -4.69 -4.00 16.33
N GLY A 104 -5.19 -4.65 15.28
CA GLY A 104 -6.21 -4.05 14.40
C GLY A 104 -6.46 -4.84 13.13
N THR A 105 -7.17 -4.22 12.18
CA THR A 105 -7.46 -4.82 10.87
C THR A 105 -7.08 -3.90 9.73
N ALA A 106 -6.89 -4.43 8.53
CA ALA A 106 -6.88 -3.65 7.31
C ALA A 106 -7.84 -4.27 6.30
N SER A 107 -8.57 -3.46 5.54
CA SER A 107 -9.30 -3.91 4.37
C SER A 107 -8.80 -3.22 3.12
N PHE A 108 -8.85 -3.93 2.01
CA PHE A 108 -8.45 -3.38 0.73
C PHE A 108 -9.34 -3.82 -0.42
N ILE A 109 -9.39 -2.99 -1.45
CA ILE A 109 -9.90 -3.33 -2.78
C ILE A 109 -8.77 -3.02 -3.77
N CYS A 110 -8.45 -3.97 -4.64
CA CYS A 110 -7.63 -3.71 -5.81
C CYS A 110 -8.26 -4.26 -7.08
N GLY A 111 -8.13 -3.55 -8.19
CA GLY A 111 -8.75 -3.96 -9.45
C GLY A 111 -8.12 -3.33 -10.68
N THR A 112 -7.96 -4.13 -11.73
CA THR A 112 -7.29 -3.76 -12.98
C THR A 112 -8.27 -3.45 -14.11
N GLN A 113 -9.54 -3.82 -13.93
CA GLN A 113 -10.65 -3.50 -14.84
C GLN A 113 -11.76 -2.75 -14.09
N THR A 114 -11.36 -1.80 -13.24
CA THR A 114 -12.26 -0.99 -12.40
C THR A 114 -11.97 0.49 -12.62
N SER A 115 -12.94 1.39 -12.42
CA SER A 115 -12.68 2.83 -12.57
C SER A 115 -11.46 3.26 -11.74
N PRO A 116 -10.56 4.11 -12.27
CA PRO A 116 -9.39 4.55 -11.54
C PRO A 116 -9.75 5.23 -10.22
N GLU A 117 -9.17 4.73 -9.14
CA GLU A 117 -9.30 5.29 -7.80
C GLU A 117 -8.08 4.89 -6.97
N GLN A 118 -7.63 5.80 -6.12
CA GLN A 118 -6.73 5.47 -5.03
C GLN A 118 -7.20 6.15 -3.77
N HIS A 119 -7.05 5.46 -2.65
CA HIS A 119 -7.33 6.06 -1.35
C HIS A 119 -6.70 5.24 -0.25
N LEU A 120 -6.30 5.89 0.84
CA LEU A 120 -6.00 5.22 2.08
C LEU A 120 -6.51 6.01 3.28
N GLN A 121 -7.17 5.32 4.20
CA GLN A 121 -7.61 5.87 5.48
C GLN A 121 -7.05 5.05 6.63
N VAL A 122 -6.54 5.74 7.64
CA VAL A 122 -6.13 5.16 8.93
C VAL A 122 -7.11 5.64 9.98
N PHE A 123 -7.94 4.74 10.49
CA PHE A 123 -8.93 5.03 11.51
C PHE A 123 -8.35 4.74 12.88
N GLY A 124 -8.33 5.76 13.74
CA GLY A 124 -7.99 5.60 15.15
C GLY A 124 -9.14 6.00 16.07
N THR A 125 -8.96 5.80 17.37
CA THR A 125 -9.97 6.08 18.39
C THR A 125 -10.33 7.56 18.55
N LYS A 126 -9.51 8.48 18.04
CA LYS A 126 -9.68 9.94 18.18
C LYS A 126 -9.74 10.70 16.85
N GLY A 127 -9.48 10.03 15.73
CA GLY A 127 -9.43 10.69 14.43
C GLY A 127 -9.14 9.74 13.28
N ILE A 128 -9.06 10.32 12.08
CA ILE A 128 -8.80 9.60 10.83
C ILE A 128 -7.71 10.34 10.08
N ILE A 129 -6.71 9.63 9.56
CA ILE A 129 -5.77 10.16 8.57
C ILE A 129 -6.23 9.70 7.19
N GLU A 130 -6.25 10.60 6.22
CA GLU A 130 -6.66 10.31 4.83
C GLU A 130 -5.57 10.72 3.84
N MET A 131 -5.39 9.89 2.82
CA MET A 131 -4.45 10.08 1.73
C MET A 131 -5.17 9.83 0.41
N ASP A 132 -5.33 10.86 -0.41
CA ASP A 132 -6.05 10.76 -1.70
C ASP A 132 -5.26 9.96 -2.75
N ILE A 133 -3.92 10.10 -2.78
CA ILE A 133 -3.07 9.36 -3.73
C ILE A 133 -1.84 8.81 -2.97
N PRO A 134 -1.99 7.70 -2.23
CA PRO A 134 -0.96 7.18 -1.34
C PRO A 134 0.29 6.64 -2.07
N PHE A 135 0.14 6.13 -3.30
CA PHE A 135 1.19 5.32 -3.92
C PHE A 135 1.99 6.02 -5.02
N ASN A 136 1.35 6.81 -5.88
CA ASN A 136 1.98 7.49 -7.03
C ASN A 136 1.42 8.92 -7.27
N PRO A 137 1.59 9.85 -6.30
CA PRO A 137 1.06 11.21 -6.40
C PRO A 137 1.47 11.92 -7.70
N LEU A 138 0.48 12.56 -8.35
CA LEU A 138 0.71 13.36 -9.56
C LEU A 138 1.66 14.52 -9.27
N GLU A 139 2.59 14.77 -10.20
CA GLU A 139 3.65 15.80 -10.05
C GLU A 139 4.48 15.64 -8.75
N ASN A 140 4.45 14.45 -8.16
CA ASN A 140 5.00 14.14 -6.84
C ASN A 140 4.40 14.96 -5.69
N VAL A 141 3.20 15.50 -5.85
CA VAL A 141 2.50 16.29 -4.81
C VAL A 141 1.43 15.43 -4.16
N ALA A 142 1.49 15.30 -2.84
CA ALA A 142 0.53 14.52 -2.06
C ALA A 142 -0.06 15.33 -0.92
N THR A 143 -1.35 15.17 -0.70
CA THR A 143 -2.09 15.80 0.40
C THR A 143 -2.50 14.75 1.43
N VAL A 144 -2.15 15.01 2.69
CA VAL A 144 -2.58 14.20 3.83
C VAL A 144 -3.48 15.04 4.72
N ARG A 145 -4.66 14.51 5.03
CA ARG A 145 -5.64 15.16 5.92
C ARG A 145 -5.77 14.42 7.23
N LEU A 146 -5.89 15.16 8.31
CA LEU A 146 -6.28 14.65 9.61
C LEU A 146 -7.69 15.15 9.92
N LYS A 147 -8.61 14.20 10.14
CA LYS A 147 -9.99 14.47 10.52
C LYS A 147 -10.26 14.09 11.98
N LYS A 148 -10.99 14.94 12.70
CA LYS A 148 -11.59 14.64 14.01
C LYS A 148 -13.05 15.05 13.97
N GLU A 149 -13.93 14.23 14.56
CA GLU A 149 -15.37 14.48 14.59
C GLU A 149 -15.99 14.80 13.21
N GLY A 150 -15.48 14.14 12.16
CA GLY A 150 -15.94 14.32 10.78
C GLY A 150 -15.46 15.60 10.08
N LYS A 151 -14.60 16.40 10.71
CA LYS A 151 -14.07 17.64 10.14
C LYS A 151 -12.56 17.55 9.92
N VAL A 152 -12.07 18.15 8.85
CA VAL A 152 -10.62 18.30 8.60
C VAL A 152 -10.07 19.31 9.60
N GLU A 153 -9.17 18.85 10.47
CA GLU A 153 -8.48 19.68 11.46
C GLU A 153 -7.10 20.12 10.95
N LYS A 154 -6.40 19.21 10.26
CA LYS A 154 -5.11 19.50 9.64
C LYS A 154 -5.11 19.00 8.20
N GLU A 155 -4.49 19.77 7.32
CA GLU A 155 -4.21 19.38 5.95
C GLU A 155 -2.77 19.79 5.67
N LYS A 156 -2.00 18.89 5.09
CA LYS A 156 -0.62 19.16 4.71
C LYS A 156 -0.34 18.60 3.34
N GLU A 157 0.22 19.45 2.51
CA GLU A 157 0.82 19.07 1.25
C GLU A 157 2.28 18.69 1.48
N THR A 158 2.74 17.69 0.75
CA THR A 158 4.14 17.26 0.70
C THR A 158 4.52 17.03 -0.75
N GLN A 159 5.77 17.33 -1.11
CA GLN A 159 6.26 17.11 -2.47
C GLN A 159 7.65 16.51 -2.45
N ALA A 160 7.82 15.34 -3.07
CA ALA A 160 9.15 14.77 -3.29
C ALA A 160 9.17 13.70 -4.39
N ASN A 161 10.21 13.70 -5.21
CA ASN A 161 10.44 12.60 -6.13
C ASN A 161 10.89 11.34 -5.35
N HIS A 162 9.93 10.50 -5.00
CA HIS A 162 10.15 9.30 -4.21
C HIS A 162 10.98 8.22 -4.92
N TYR A 163 11.11 8.27 -6.26
CA TYR A 163 11.99 7.38 -7.02
C TYR A 163 13.45 7.76 -6.80
N THR A 164 13.77 9.06 -6.85
CA THR A 164 15.11 9.56 -6.53
C THR A 164 15.47 9.22 -5.08
N LEU A 165 14.55 9.49 -4.14
CA LEU A 165 14.78 9.20 -2.72
C LEU A 165 15.03 7.71 -2.45
N GLN A 166 14.30 6.82 -3.11
CA GLN A 166 14.55 5.38 -3.03
C GLN A 166 15.96 5.02 -3.55
N GLY A 167 16.34 5.55 -4.71
CA GLY A 167 17.67 5.30 -5.30
C GLY A 167 18.81 5.81 -4.43
N ASP A 168 18.66 7.00 -3.85
CA ASP A 168 19.61 7.60 -2.91
C ASP A 168 19.73 6.76 -1.64
N ALA A 169 18.60 6.32 -1.06
CA ALA A 169 18.60 5.52 0.15
C ALA A 169 19.26 4.14 -0.06
N PHE A 170 19.01 3.49 -1.19
CA PHE A 170 19.69 2.24 -1.54
C PHE A 170 21.19 2.45 -1.75
N SER A 171 21.57 3.51 -2.48
CA SER A 171 22.97 3.85 -2.74
C SER A 171 23.71 4.16 -1.44
N LYS A 172 23.09 4.93 -0.53
CA LYS A 172 23.62 5.22 0.80
C LYS A 172 23.83 3.94 1.61
N ALA A 173 22.86 3.02 1.61
CA ALA A 173 22.99 1.75 2.31
C ALA A 173 24.18 0.92 1.80
N ILE A 174 24.47 0.95 0.49
CA ILE A 174 25.66 0.32 -0.09
C ILE A 174 26.95 1.02 0.37
N LEU A 175 27.01 2.34 0.24
CA LEU A 175 28.23 3.13 0.53
C LEU A 175 28.62 3.09 2.01
N GLU A 176 27.63 3.09 2.90
CA GLU A 176 27.83 3.13 4.36
C GLU A 176 27.77 1.73 5.01
N ASP A 177 27.56 0.69 4.20
CA ASP A 177 27.34 -0.69 4.65
C ASP A 177 26.24 -0.86 5.74
N THR A 178 25.14 -0.11 5.63
CA THR A 178 23.99 -0.20 6.54
C THR A 178 22.87 -1.08 5.96
N PRO A 179 21.92 -1.58 6.77
CA PRO A 179 20.74 -2.29 6.24
C PRO A 179 19.97 -1.44 5.22
N VAL A 180 19.38 -2.08 4.21
CA VAL A 180 18.51 -1.38 3.27
C VAL A 180 17.13 -1.09 3.91
N PRO A 181 16.42 -0.02 3.50
CA PRO A 181 15.12 0.32 4.10
C PRO A 181 14.00 -0.70 3.87
N THR A 182 13.98 -1.38 2.72
CA THR A 182 12.99 -2.42 2.36
C THR A 182 13.71 -3.72 2.00
N PRO A 183 14.16 -4.49 3.02
CA PRO A 183 14.98 -5.67 2.81
C PRO A 183 14.17 -6.83 2.21
N LEU A 184 14.85 -7.86 1.71
CA LEU A 184 14.20 -8.97 0.98
C LEU A 184 13.16 -9.71 1.83
N GLU A 185 13.36 -9.78 3.15
CA GLU A 185 12.42 -10.39 4.08
C GLU A 185 11.06 -9.69 4.07
N ASP A 186 11.03 -8.38 3.81
CA ASP A 186 9.80 -7.59 3.68
C ASP A 186 9.00 -7.98 2.42
N ALA A 187 9.71 -8.21 1.30
CA ALA A 187 9.11 -8.67 0.05
C ALA A 187 8.53 -10.08 0.19
N VAL A 188 9.28 -10.98 0.83
CA VAL A 188 8.82 -12.36 1.10
C VAL A 188 7.58 -12.36 2.00
N ALA A 189 7.54 -11.50 3.02
CA ALA A 189 6.35 -11.37 3.87
C ALA A 189 5.14 -10.85 3.09
N ASN A 190 5.34 -9.89 2.19
CA ASN A 190 4.28 -9.40 1.32
C ASN A 190 3.73 -10.49 0.39
N MET A 191 4.62 -11.28 -0.22
CA MET A 191 4.25 -12.37 -1.11
C MET A 191 3.49 -13.50 -0.41
N ARG A 192 3.86 -13.85 0.84
CA ARG A 192 3.11 -14.86 1.61
C ARG A 192 1.64 -14.49 1.80
N ILE A 193 1.34 -13.20 1.93
CA ILE A 193 -0.04 -12.72 2.08
C ILE A 193 -0.79 -12.82 0.76
N ILE A 194 -0.12 -12.48 -0.35
CA ILE A 194 -0.68 -12.62 -1.70
C ILE A 194 -0.98 -14.10 -2.00
N GLU A 195 -0.03 -14.99 -1.73
CA GLU A 195 -0.22 -16.45 -1.88
C GLU A 195 -1.40 -16.94 -1.03
N ALA A 196 -1.48 -16.54 0.23
CA ALA A 196 -2.58 -16.93 1.12
C ALA A 196 -3.97 -16.41 0.65
N LEU A 197 -4.02 -15.32 -0.11
CA LEU A 197 -5.26 -14.85 -0.75
C LEU A 197 -5.63 -15.71 -1.96
N LEU A 198 -4.65 -16.06 -2.79
CA LEU A 198 -4.82 -16.83 -4.03
C LEU A 198 -5.13 -18.33 -3.79
N GLU A 199 -4.73 -18.90 -2.66
CA GLU A 199 -4.91 -20.32 -2.33
C GLU A 199 -6.35 -20.73 -1.88
N LYS A 200 -7.31 -19.82 -1.93
CA LYS A 200 -8.70 -20.06 -1.45
C LYS A 200 -9.60 -20.78 -2.43
#